data_AF-A0A2M6ZZL7-F1
#
_entry.id   AF-A0A2M6ZZL7-F1
#
_cell.length_a   1.000
_cell.length_b   1.000
_cell.length_c   1.000
_cell.angle_alpha   90.00
_cell.angle_beta   90.00
_cell.angle_gamma   90.00
#
_symmetry.space_group_name_H-M   'P 1'
#
loop_
_entity.id
_entity.type
_entity.pdbx_description
1 polymer ?
#
loop_
_entity_poly.entity_id
_entity_poly.type
_entity_poly.pdbx_seq_one_letter_code
_entity_poly.pdbx_strand_id
1 'polypeptide(L)'
;MASSETHIPKVDPAPYVPAESTMREFTLKSILLGLFLAVILGAANAYLGLKAGMTISAAFPAAVIAIAAFHLPFMKGTVLEQNITRTTASVGEALVAGAIFTIPAFVMVNLNGERLWTNFHYWDVTLILLVGGLIGILFITLLRRTLVIDAELPFPEGYACYEIVKAGQGGDSGAKYVFGAMGIGVLIEMLKNSGGFAIFKECKEFFINFPNSVIHHFNGSKETLADITHKGGIAFQTPLASPALMGVGYIIGPKYSCINFAGGVLAWLVFIPLALFLNPNFYDQLVAGGMSVSNSDMAYTAWYNLVRPMAVGAMLVSSLYTLWGLKNSLARAFKGIFSKHELNAGVPNNRLEKDLNLKWVFISAIILI
;
A
#
# COMPACT_ATOMS: atom_id res chain seq x y z
N MET A 1 18.31 -3.83 21.04
CA MET A 1 17.70 -5.05 21.61
C MET A 1 17.26 -5.91 20.43
N ALA A 2 18.05 -6.95 20.15
CA ALA A 2 17.92 -7.99 19.11
C ALA A 2 17.02 -7.69 17.90
N SER A 3 17.62 -7.11 16.85
CA SER A 3 17.09 -7.25 15.49
C SER A 3 17.13 -8.74 15.13
N SER A 4 15.96 -9.38 15.15
CA SER A 4 15.75 -10.68 14.53
C SER A 4 16.09 -10.56 13.04
N GLU A 5 17.34 -10.85 12.68
CA GLU A 5 17.72 -11.13 11.30
C GLU A 5 16.88 -12.33 10.88
N THR A 6 15.79 -12.07 10.15
CA THR A 6 15.14 -13.10 9.36
C THR A 6 16.22 -13.60 8.42
N HIS A 7 16.75 -14.78 8.74
CA HIS A 7 17.68 -15.55 7.92
C HIS A 7 16.93 -15.92 6.64
N ILE A 8 16.87 -14.99 5.69
CA ILE A 8 16.39 -15.29 4.34
C ILE A 8 17.48 -16.21 3.77
N PRO A 9 17.14 -17.47 3.44
CA PRO A 9 18.13 -18.38 2.89
C PRO A 9 18.76 -17.71 1.67
N LYS A 10 20.11 -17.72 1.60
CA LYS A 10 20.81 -17.33 0.38
C LYS A 10 20.19 -18.14 -0.75
N VAL A 11 19.60 -17.44 -1.72
CA VAL A 11 18.91 -18.03 -2.86
C VAL A 11 19.80 -19.14 -3.42
N ASP A 12 19.25 -20.35 -3.53
CA ASP A 12 19.94 -21.47 -4.18
C ASP A 12 20.51 -20.94 -5.51
N PRO A 13 21.83 -21.04 -5.76
CA PRO A 13 22.45 -20.37 -6.90
C PRO A 13 21.95 -20.91 -8.25
N ALA A 14 21.22 -22.03 -8.25
CA ALA A 14 20.63 -22.63 -9.44
C ALA A 14 19.15 -22.23 -9.61
N PRO A 15 18.75 -21.67 -10.76
CA PRO A 15 17.35 -21.37 -11.04
C PRO A 15 16.51 -22.65 -11.14
N TYR A 16 15.26 -22.62 -10.66
CA TYR A 16 14.33 -23.76 -10.73
C TYR A 16 14.17 -24.33 -12.15
N VAL A 17 14.14 -23.46 -13.16
CA VAL A 17 14.22 -23.86 -14.57
C VAL A 17 15.62 -23.49 -15.10
N PRO A 18 16.41 -24.46 -15.58
CA PRO A 18 17.76 -24.21 -16.11
C PRO A 18 17.80 -23.14 -17.21
N ALA A 19 18.92 -22.43 -17.35
CA ALA A 19 19.09 -21.36 -18.33
C ALA A 19 18.96 -21.86 -19.78
N GLU A 20 19.29 -23.13 -20.02
CA GLU A 20 19.30 -23.81 -21.31
C GLU A 20 17.92 -24.36 -21.72
N SER A 21 16.91 -24.25 -20.84
CA SER A 21 15.56 -24.76 -21.11
C SER A 21 14.88 -23.99 -22.25
N THR A 22 14.18 -24.72 -23.11
CA THR A 22 13.33 -24.19 -24.20
C THR A 22 11.86 -24.07 -23.81
N MET A 23 11.58 -24.12 -22.50
CA MET A 23 10.23 -23.97 -21.95
C MET A 23 9.61 -22.64 -22.38
N ARG A 24 8.34 -22.67 -22.81
CA ARG A 24 7.61 -21.46 -23.18
C ARG A 24 7.49 -20.54 -21.97
N GLU A 25 7.79 -19.25 -22.13
CA GLU A 25 7.68 -18.24 -21.07
C GLU A 25 6.75 -17.09 -21.49
N PHE A 26 7.03 -16.48 -22.64
CA PHE A 26 6.29 -15.34 -23.17
C PHE A 26 5.28 -15.81 -24.23
N THR A 27 4.02 -15.98 -23.83
CA THR A 27 2.94 -16.41 -24.73
C THR A 27 1.75 -15.46 -24.66
N LEU A 28 0.94 -15.44 -25.73
CA LEU A 28 -0.22 -14.56 -25.79
C LEU A 28 -1.21 -14.84 -24.64
N LYS A 29 -1.41 -16.11 -24.28
CA LYS A 29 -2.30 -16.50 -23.18
C LYS A 29 -1.80 -16.02 -21.80
N SER A 30 -0.49 -16.04 -21.54
CA SER A 30 0.05 -15.56 -20.26
C SER A 30 -0.07 -14.04 -20.13
N ILE A 31 0.17 -13.32 -21.23
CA ILE A 31 0.02 -11.86 -21.27
C ILE A 31 -1.45 -11.45 -21.11
N LEU A 32 -2.37 -12.07 -21.85
CA LEU A 32 -3.79 -11.73 -21.79
C LEU A 32 -4.40 -12.03 -20.42
N LEU A 33 -4.08 -13.19 -19.83
CA LEU A 33 -4.51 -13.51 -18.48
C LEU A 33 -3.91 -12.53 -17.45
N GLY A 34 -2.63 -12.20 -17.60
CA GLY A 34 -1.94 -11.24 -16.73
C GLY A 34 -2.56 -9.84 -16.81
N LEU A 35 -2.88 -9.37 -18.02
CA LEU A 35 -3.55 -8.08 -18.26
C LEU A 35 -4.95 -8.05 -17.65
N PHE A 36 -5.71 -9.12 -17.84
CA PHE A 36 -7.04 -9.27 -17.22
C PHE A 36 -6.95 -9.19 -15.69
N LEU A 37 -6.00 -9.91 -15.08
CA LEU A 37 -5.76 -9.85 -13.65
C LEU A 37 -5.25 -8.47 -13.19
N ALA A 38 -4.42 -7.79 -13.99
CA ALA A 38 -3.95 -6.45 -13.68
C ALA A 38 -5.10 -5.45 -13.58
N VAL A 39 -6.11 -5.54 -14.46
CA VAL A 39 -7.30 -4.68 -14.42
C VAL A 39 -8.12 -4.95 -13.16
N ILE A 40 -8.39 -6.22 -12.85
CA ILE A 40 -9.22 -6.59 -11.69
C ILE A 40 -8.51 -6.28 -10.37
N LEU A 41 -7.29 -6.77 -10.19
CA LEU A 41 -6.52 -6.59 -8.96
C LEU A 41 -6.07 -5.14 -8.81
N GLY A 42 -5.79 -4.45 -9.91
CA GLY A 42 -5.54 -3.00 -9.92
C GLY A 42 -6.76 -2.22 -9.43
N ALA A 43 -7.95 -2.51 -9.95
CA ALA A 43 -9.18 -1.86 -9.49
C ALA A 43 -9.46 -2.13 -7.99
N ALA A 44 -9.25 -3.37 -7.54
CA ALA A 44 -9.38 -3.73 -6.13
C ALA A 44 -8.37 -2.96 -5.26
N ASN A 45 -7.11 -2.88 -5.68
CA ASN A 45 -6.07 -2.12 -4.98
C ASN A 45 -6.33 -0.60 -5.03
N ALA A 46 -6.97 -0.07 -6.07
CA ALA A 46 -7.32 1.34 -6.13
C ALA A 46 -8.39 1.66 -5.10
N TYR A 47 -9.43 0.83 -5.00
CA TYR A 47 -10.46 0.97 -3.97
C TYR A 47 -9.88 0.83 -2.56
N LEU A 48 -9.10 -0.22 -2.30
CA LEU A 48 -8.52 -0.46 -0.97
C LEU A 48 -7.48 0.61 -0.62
N GLY A 49 -6.68 1.05 -1.58
CA GLY A 49 -5.72 2.15 -1.40
C GLY A 49 -6.41 3.45 -1.04
N LEU A 50 -7.50 3.81 -1.74
CA LEU A 50 -8.28 5.01 -1.44
C LEU A 50 -9.05 4.91 -0.12
N LYS A 51 -9.57 3.72 0.24
CA LYS A 51 -10.36 3.52 1.46
C LYS A 51 -9.49 3.36 2.71
N ALA A 52 -8.40 2.60 2.62
CA ALA A 52 -7.56 2.20 3.75
C ALA A 52 -6.21 2.94 3.82
N GLY A 53 -5.82 3.65 2.76
CA GLY A 53 -4.53 4.37 2.69
C GLY A 53 -3.31 3.47 2.50
N MET A 54 -3.51 2.19 2.20
CA MET A 54 -2.46 1.20 1.99
C MET A 54 -2.80 0.27 0.81
N THR A 55 -1.78 -0.14 0.05
CA THR A 55 -1.91 -1.15 -1.01
C THR A 55 -1.57 -2.53 -0.48
N ILE A 56 -2.06 -3.56 -1.15
CA ILE A 56 -1.78 -4.96 -0.82
C ILE A 56 -1.11 -5.59 -2.04
N SER A 57 -0.10 -6.42 -1.78
CA SER A 57 0.57 -7.17 -2.84
C SER A 57 -0.44 -7.98 -3.65
N ALA A 58 -0.64 -7.58 -4.91
CA ALA A 58 -1.42 -8.30 -5.89
C ALA A 58 -0.68 -9.54 -6.40
N ALA A 59 0.63 -9.63 -6.17
CA ALA A 59 1.47 -10.70 -6.69
C ALA A 59 1.09 -12.07 -6.12
N PHE A 60 0.72 -12.15 -4.84
CA PHE A 60 0.30 -13.41 -4.18
C PHE A 60 -1.02 -13.97 -4.75
N PRO A 61 -2.14 -13.23 -4.74
CA PRO A 61 -3.38 -13.73 -5.31
C PRO A 61 -3.25 -13.97 -6.82
N ALA A 62 -2.52 -13.12 -7.55
CA ALA A 62 -2.26 -13.34 -8.96
C ALA A 62 -1.50 -14.64 -9.22
N ALA A 63 -0.52 -14.99 -8.38
CA ALA A 63 0.21 -16.26 -8.50
C ALA A 63 -0.73 -17.46 -8.38
N VAL A 64 -1.56 -17.48 -7.34
CA VAL A 64 -2.50 -18.58 -7.09
C VAL A 64 -3.54 -18.68 -8.21
N ILE A 65 -4.10 -17.56 -8.66
CA ILE A 65 -5.06 -17.53 -9.77
C ILE A 65 -4.40 -17.98 -11.07
N ALA A 66 -3.16 -17.57 -11.35
CA ALA A 66 -2.41 -18.02 -12.52
C ALA A 66 -2.17 -19.54 -12.47
N ILE A 67 -1.70 -20.07 -11.35
CA ILE A 67 -1.51 -21.53 -11.17
C ILE A 67 -2.85 -22.23 -11.43
N ALA A 68 -3.93 -21.81 -10.78
CA ALA A 68 -5.26 -22.42 -10.94
C ALA A 68 -5.75 -22.36 -12.40
N ALA A 69 -5.60 -21.21 -13.06
CA ALA A 69 -6.02 -21.01 -14.45
C ALA A 69 -5.22 -21.91 -15.41
N PHE A 70 -3.90 -22.03 -15.24
CA PHE A 70 -3.07 -22.88 -16.10
C PHE A 70 -3.20 -24.39 -15.81
N HIS A 71 -3.81 -24.77 -14.68
CA HIS A 71 -4.21 -26.15 -14.41
C HIS A 71 -5.50 -26.54 -15.14
N LEU A 72 -6.26 -25.59 -15.69
CA LEU A 72 -7.44 -25.89 -16.49
C LEU A 72 -7.05 -26.63 -17.77
N PRO A 73 -7.84 -27.63 -18.20
CA PRO A 73 -7.49 -28.53 -19.30
C PRO A 73 -7.27 -27.84 -20.64
N PHE A 74 -7.85 -26.66 -20.84
CA PHE A 74 -7.73 -25.85 -22.06
C PHE A 74 -6.62 -24.79 -22.03
N MET A 75 -6.14 -24.40 -20.84
CA MET A 75 -5.10 -23.36 -20.67
C MET A 75 -3.69 -23.93 -20.57
N LYS A 76 -3.52 -25.13 -19.96
CA LYS A 76 -2.28 -25.91 -19.76
C LYS A 76 -1.00 -25.11 -20.02
N GLY A 77 -0.34 -24.63 -18.98
CA GLY A 77 0.83 -23.77 -19.10
C GLY A 77 2.04 -24.24 -18.33
N THR A 78 3.17 -23.62 -18.64
CA THR A 78 4.44 -23.86 -17.94
C THR A 78 4.56 -22.99 -16.68
N VAL A 79 5.53 -23.32 -15.83
CA VAL A 79 5.89 -22.50 -14.66
C VAL A 79 6.30 -21.09 -15.05
N LEU A 80 6.97 -20.93 -16.20
CA LEU A 80 7.41 -19.64 -16.69
C LEU A 80 6.23 -18.80 -17.22
N GLU A 81 5.24 -19.42 -17.87
CA GLU A 81 4.01 -18.74 -18.29
C GLU A 81 3.19 -18.26 -17.08
N GLN A 82 3.15 -19.06 -16.00
CA GLN A 82 2.54 -18.65 -14.72
C GLN A 82 3.29 -17.47 -14.10
N ASN A 83 4.62 -17.49 -14.11
CA ASN A 83 5.43 -16.40 -13.59
C ASN A 83 5.26 -15.09 -14.39
N ILE A 84 5.20 -15.17 -15.73
CA ILE A 84 4.90 -14.01 -16.57
C ILE A 84 3.51 -13.45 -16.25
N THR A 85 2.49 -14.30 -16.19
CA THR A 85 1.11 -13.90 -15.87
C THR A 85 1.03 -13.16 -14.54
N ARG A 86 1.65 -13.72 -13.49
CA ARG A 86 1.73 -13.10 -12.16
C ARG A 86 2.44 -11.74 -12.22
N THR A 87 3.58 -11.66 -12.90
CA THR A 87 4.38 -10.44 -13.00
C THR A 87 3.63 -9.34 -13.75
N THR A 88 2.93 -9.70 -14.84
CA THR A 88 2.06 -8.77 -15.56
C THR A 88 0.90 -8.29 -14.68
N ALA A 89 0.28 -9.18 -13.90
CA ALA A 89 -0.79 -8.81 -12.99
C ALA A 89 -0.35 -7.82 -11.90
N SER A 90 0.86 -7.97 -11.34
CA SER A 90 1.37 -7.06 -10.30
C SER A 90 1.66 -5.64 -10.80
N VAL A 91 1.77 -5.42 -12.13
CA VAL A 91 1.92 -4.07 -12.69
C VAL A 91 0.71 -3.19 -12.36
N GLY A 92 -0.49 -3.78 -12.26
CA GLY A 92 -1.71 -3.06 -11.88
C GLY A 92 -1.59 -2.42 -10.50
N GLU A 93 -1.00 -3.12 -9.52
CA GLU A 93 -0.73 -2.57 -8.20
C GLU A 93 0.29 -1.44 -8.24
N ALA A 94 1.42 -1.63 -8.95
CA ALA A 94 2.49 -0.64 -9.01
C ALA A 94 2.01 0.69 -9.60
N LEU A 95 1.19 0.64 -10.66
CA LEU A 95 0.57 1.82 -11.26
C LEU A 95 -0.39 2.51 -10.28
N VAL A 96 -1.25 1.72 -9.64
CA VAL A 96 -2.27 2.21 -8.71
C VAL A 96 -1.65 2.83 -7.47
N ALA A 97 -0.54 2.30 -6.96
CA ALA A 97 0.17 2.85 -5.81
C ALA A 97 0.56 4.33 -6.01
N GLY A 98 0.91 4.74 -7.24
CA GLY A 98 1.12 6.16 -7.58
C GLY A 98 -0.19 6.94 -7.78
N ALA A 99 -1.20 6.30 -8.36
CA ALA A 99 -2.49 6.92 -8.69
C ALA A 99 -3.29 7.34 -7.44
N ILE A 100 -3.35 6.47 -6.42
CA ILE A 100 -4.21 6.67 -5.23
C ILE A 100 -3.79 7.85 -4.37
N PHE A 101 -2.58 8.37 -4.52
CA PHE A 101 -2.11 9.56 -3.80
C PHE A 101 -2.13 10.80 -4.69
N THR A 102 -1.69 10.65 -5.93
CA THR A 102 -1.58 11.77 -6.88
C THR A 102 -2.95 12.30 -7.29
N ILE A 103 -3.88 11.41 -7.66
CA ILE A 103 -5.19 11.83 -8.19
C ILE A 103 -6.05 12.52 -7.13
N PRO A 104 -6.20 11.98 -5.90
CA PRO A 104 -6.93 12.71 -4.86
C PRO A 104 -6.29 14.04 -4.50
N ALA A 105 -4.97 14.19 -4.60
CA ALA A 105 -4.31 15.47 -4.35
C ALA A 105 -4.79 16.57 -5.31
N PHE A 106 -4.96 16.26 -6.60
CA PHE A 106 -5.52 17.20 -7.58
C PHE A 106 -6.97 17.60 -7.27
N VAL A 107 -7.76 16.68 -6.70
CA VAL A 107 -9.16 16.93 -6.30
C VAL A 107 -9.26 17.70 -4.99
N MET A 108 -8.28 17.53 -4.08
CA MET A 108 -8.29 18.13 -2.75
C MET A 108 -7.61 19.50 -2.69
N VAL A 109 -6.65 19.78 -3.57
CA VAL A 109 -5.88 21.04 -3.52
C VAL A 109 -6.77 22.23 -3.88
N ASN A 110 -6.72 23.26 -3.03
CA ASN A 110 -7.35 24.54 -3.28
C ASN A 110 -6.28 25.56 -3.67
N LEU A 111 -6.40 26.14 -4.86
CA LEU A 111 -5.57 27.23 -5.34
C LEU A 111 -6.43 28.50 -5.37
N ASN A 112 -6.01 29.54 -4.66
CA ASN A 112 -6.72 30.83 -4.59
C ASN A 112 -8.19 30.73 -4.13
N GLY A 113 -8.52 29.74 -3.30
CA GLY A 113 -9.88 29.53 -2.80
C GLY A 113 -10.76 28.63 -3.66
N GLU A 114 -10.29 28.18 -4.83
CA GLU A 114 -11.01 27.26 -5.70
C GLU A 114 -10.32 25.88 -5.77
N ARG A 115 -11.11 24.81 -5.89
CA ARG A 115 -10.59 23.46 -6.11
C ARG A 115 -9.99 23.37 -7.50
N LEU A 116 -8.77 22.86 -7.60
CA LEU A 116 -8.10 22.68 -8.89
C LEU A 116 -8.91 21.79 -9.82
N TRP A 117 -9.37 20.63 -9.34
CA TRP A 117 -10.31 19.77 -10.06
C TRP A 117 -11.66 19.75 -9.35
N THR A 118 -12.69 20.23 -10.06
CA THR A 118 -14.09 20.21 -9.60
C THR A 118 -14.81 18.91 -9.99
N ASN A 119 -14.36 18.26 -11.07
CA ASN A 119 -14.90 17.01 -11.59
C ASN A 119 -13.79 15.98 -11.82
N PHE A 120 -14.17 14.72 -12.02
CA PHE A 120 -13.22 13.67 -12.36
C PHE A 120 -12.84 13.74 -13.85
N HIS A 121 -11.60 14.12 -14.14
CA HIS A 121 -11.11 14.25 -15.51
C HIS A 121 -10.54 12.92 -16.04
N TYR A 122 -11.42 12.04 -16.52
CA TYR A 122 -11.05 10.68 -16.95
C TYR A 122 -9.84 10.64 -17.89
N TRP A 123 -9.81 11.50 -18.91
CA TRP A 123 -8.73 11.52 -19.90
C TRP A 123 -7.42 12.06 -19.35
N ASP A 124 -7.46 13.12 -18.54
CA ASP A 124 -6.27 13.67 -17.88
C ASP A 124 -5.65 12.62 -16.95
N VAL A 125 -6.48 11.95 -16.14
CA VAL A 125 -6.03 10.84 -15.29
C VAL A 125 -5.42 9.72 -16.13
N THR A 126 -6.07 9.32 -17.22
CA THR A 126 -5.57 8.26 -18.10
C THR A 126 -4.21 8.61 -18.70
N LEU A 127 -4.03 9.85 -19.16
CA LEU A 127 -2.77 10.32 -19.74
C LEU A 127 -1.66 10.42 -18.68
N ILE A 128 -1.96 10.97 -17.50
CA ILE A 128 -1.01 11.05 -16.38
C ILE A 128 -0.53 9.65 -15.99
N LEU A 129 -1.45 8.69 -15.86
CA LEU A 129 -1.10 7.31 -15.51
C LEU A 129 -0.38 6.58 -16.63
N LEU A 130 -0.74 6.83 -17.89
CA LEU A 130 -0.06 6.24 -19.05
C LEU A 130 1.39 6.73 -19.12
N VAL A 131 1.60 8.05 -19.10
CA VAL A 131 2.94 8.65 -19.18
C VAL A 131 3.76 8.26 -17.95
N GLY A 132 3.20 8.41 -16.74
CA GLY A 132 3.87 8.03 -15.50
C GLY A 132 4.22 6.54 -15.43
N GLY A 133 3.32 5.66 -15.89
CA GLY A 133 3.55 4.22 -15.96
C GLY A 133 4.65 3.86 -16.97
N LEU A 134 4.64 4.46 -18.16
CA LEU A 134 5.69 4.26 -19.16
C LEU A 134 7.06 4.73 -18.65
N ILE A 135 7.11 5.93 -18.06
CA ILE A 135 8.34 6.45 -17.43
C ILE A 135 8.82 5.50 -16.34
N GLY A 136 7.93 5.00 -15.48
CA GLY A 136 8.28 4.01 -14.44
C GLY A 136 8.91 2.73 -15.00
N ILE A 137 8.35 2.19 -16.09
CA ILE A 137 8.89 1.02 -16.80
C ILE A 137 10.30 1.32 -17.36
N LEU A 138 10.50 2.50 -17.96
CA LEU A 138 11.81 2.89 -18.48
C LEU A 138 12.84 3.03 -17.35
N PHE A 139 12.50 3.71 -16.25
CA PHE A 139 13.41 3.86 -15.12
C PHE A 139 13.77 2.53 -14.44
N ILE A 140 12.81 1.61 -14.25
CA ILE A 140 13.12 0.32 -13.62
C ILE A 140 14.04 -0.52 -14.51
N THR A 141 13.94 -0.43 -15.84
CA THR A 141 14.88 -1.14 -16.74
C THR A 141 16.32 -0.65 -16.57
N LEU A 142 16.53 0.65 -16.33
CA LEU A 142 17.87 1.21 -16.05
C LEU A 142 18.42 0.74 -14.70
N LEU A 143 17.54 0.64 -13.70
CA LEU A 143 17.94 0.33 -12.32
C LEU A 143 17.94 -1.18 -12.01
N ARG A 144 17.33 -2.02 -12.85
CA ARG A 144 17.16 -3.47 -12.63
C ARG A 144 18.48 -4.13 -12.26
N ARG A 145 19.51 -4.01 -13.10
CA ARG A 145 20.79 -4.69 -12.85
C ARG A 145 21.41 -4.23 -11.53
N THR A 146 21.45 -2.92 -11.28
CA THR A 146 22.11 -2.41 -10.08
C THR A 146 21.34 -2.72 -8.80
N LEU A 147 20.00 -2.72 -8.82
CA LEU A 147 19.17 -2.98 -7.64
C LEU A 147 18.90 -4.47 -7.41
N VAL A 148 18.77 -5.28 -8.47
CA VAL A 148 18.39 -6.69 -8.37
C VAL A 148 19.62 -7.61 -8.36
N ILE A 149 20.62 -7.32 -9.20
CA ILE A 149 21.78 -8.20 -9.38
C ILE A 149 22.93 -7.72 -8.49
N ASP A 150 23.31 -6.44 -8.57
CA ASP A 150 24.53 -5.94 -7.91
C ASP A 150 24.33 -5.63 -6.41
N ALA A 151 23.13 -5.25 -5.98
CA ALA A 151 22.89 -4.77 -4.61
C ALA A 151 22.56 -5.86 -3.57
N GLU A 152 22.48 -7.13 -3.98
CA GLU A 152 22.19 -8.32 -3.13
C GLU A 152 21.07 -8.07 -2.10
N LEU A 153 19.96 -7.44 -2.53
CA LEU A 153 18.85 -7.13 -1.65
C LEU A 153 18.00 -8.38 -1.34
N PRO A 154 17.40 -8.50 -0.15
CA PRO A 154 16.73 -9.72 0.32
C PRO A 154 15.42 -10.12 -0.38
N PHE A 155 14.89 -9.36 -1.35
CA PHE A 155 13.63 -9.57 -2.10
C PHE A 155 12.60 -10.56 -1.49
N PRO A 156 12.10 -10.31 -0.26
CA PRO A 156 11.33 -11.30 0.49
C PRO A 156 10.00 -11.66 -0.19
N GLU A 157 9.32 -10.67 -0.78
CA GLU A 157 8.08 -10.88 -1.52
C GLU A 157 8.30 -11.69 -2.81
N GLY A 158 9.38 -11.37 -3.53
CA GLY A 158 9.78 -12.09 -4.74
C GLY A 158 10.07 -13.56 -4.44
N TYR A 159 10.81 -13.82 -3.36
CA TYR A 159 11.14 -15.16 -2.90
C TYR A 159 9.89 -15.95 -2.45
N ALA A 160 9.01 -15.34 -1.66
CA ALA A 160 7.77 -15.98 -1.22
C ALA A 160 6.89 -16.39 -2.41
N CYS A 161 6.77 -15.54 -3.41
CA CYS A 161 6.02 -15.91 -4.61
C CYS A 161 6.71 -16.96 -5.48
N TYR A 162 8.05 -16.96 -5.53
CA TYR A 162 8.80 -18.04 -6.17
C TYR A 162 8.47 -19.39 -5.52
N GLU A 163 8.47 -19.46 -4.19
CA GLU A 163 8.09 -20.68 -3.47
C GLU A 163 6.63 -21.08 -3.69
N ILE A 164 5.70 -20.12 -3.80
CA ILE A 164 4.28 -20.41 -4.15
C ILE A 164 4.16 -21.02 -5.55
N VAL A 165 4.80 -20.42 -6.55
CA VAL A 165 4.76 -20.92 -7.93
C VAL A 165 5.42 -22.29 -8.05
N LYS A 166 6.51 -22.51 -7.31
CA LYS A 166 7.22 -23.79 -7.22
C LYS A 166 6.39 -24.86 -6.54
N ALA A 167 5.81 -24.59 -5.37
CA ALA A 167 4.92 -25.50 -4.65
C ALA A 167 3.68 -25.87 -5.48
N GLY A 168 3.15 -24.91 -6.25
CA GLY A 168 2.04 -25.12 -7.18
C GLY A 168 2.30 -26.18 -8.25
N GLN A 169 3.55 -26.49 -8.58
CA GLN A 169 3.89 -27.57 -9.53
C GLN A 169 3.71 -28.97 -8.93
N GLY A 170 3.75 -29.09 -7.60
CA GLY A 170 3.48 -30.34 -6.88
C GLY A 170 2.00 -30.67 -6.72
N GLY A 171 1.10 -29.91 -7.33
CA GLY A 171 -0.36 -30.07 -7.24
C GLY A 171 -1.01 -29.30 -6.08
N ASP A 172 -0.23 -28.72 -5.17
CA ASP A 172 -0.74 -27.82 -4.13
C ASP A 172 -0.80 -26.38 -4.63
N SER A 173 -1.86 -26.08 -5.38
CA SER A 173 -2.06 -24.75 -5.96
C SER A 173 -2.44 -23.67 -4.93
N GLY A 174 -2.82 -24.03 -3.70
CA GLY A 174 -3.42 -23.11 -2.73
C GLY A 174 -4.78 -22.50 -3.18
N ALA A 175 -5.30 -22.87 -4.35
CA ALA A 175 -6.46 -22.25 -4.98
C ALA A 175 -7.73 -22.38 -4.12
N LYS A 176 -7.92 -23.53 -3.46
CA LYS A 176 -9.05 -23.76 -2.55
C LYS A 176 -9.12 -22.71 -1.45
N TYR A 177 -7.98 -22.31 -0.90
CA TYR A 177 -7.93 -21.31 0.17
C TYR A 177 -8.25 -19.91 -0.36
N VAL A 178 -7.68 -19.53 -1.51
CA VAL A 178 -7.93 -18.21 -2.11
C VAL A 178 -9.38 -18.05 -2.55
N PHE A 179 -9.93 -19.01 -3.30
CA PHE A 179 -11.33 -18.95 -3.74
C PHE A 179 -12.31 -19.13 -2.58
N GLY A 180 -11.97 -19.97 -1.59
CA GLY A 180 -12.77 -20.11 -0.37
C GLY A 180 -12.84 -18.81 0.45
N ALA A 181 -11.69 -18.17 0.68
CA ALA A 181 -11.61 -16.88 1.37
C ALA A 181 -12.32 -15.76 0.59
N MET A 182 -12.22 -15.77 -0.75
CA MET A 182 -12.95 -14.84 -1.61
C MET A 182 -14.47 -15.02 -1.46
N GLY A 183 -14.97 -16.26 -1.48
CA GLY A 183 -16.40 -16.56 -1.28
C GLY A 183 -16.91 -16.14 0.10
N ILE A 184 -16.16 -16.42 1.16
CA ILE A 184 -16.48 -15.97 2.52
C ILE A 184 -16.48 -14.44 2.60
N GLY A 185 -15.50 -13.78 1.98
CA GLY A 185 -15.40 -12.33 1.93
C GLY A 185 -16.60 -11.69 1.23
N VAL A 186 -17.02 -12.23 0.09
CA VAL A 186 -18.23 -11.80 -0.64
C VAL A 186 -19.47 -11.98 0.23
N LEU A 187 -19.62 -13.13 0.89
CA LEU A 187 -20.75 -13.39 1.78
C LEU A 187 -20.82 -12.37 2.91
N ILE A 188 -19.71 -12.13 3.61
CA ILE A 188 -19.69 -11.16 4.72
C ILE A 188 -20.00 -9.74 4.21
N GLU A 189 -19.42 -9.34 3.07
CA GLU A 189 -19.68 -8.01 2.51
C GLU A 189 -21.15 -7.86 2.07
N MET A 190 -21.77 -8.89 1.51
CA MET A 190 -23.21 -8.90 1.17
C MET A 190 -24.12 -8.80 2.40
N LEU A 191 -23.75 -9.45 3.51
CA LEU A 191 -24.53 -9.42 4.75
C LEU A 191 -24.38 -8.08 5.51
N LYS A 192 -23.27 -7.39 5.31
CA LYS A 192 -22.92 -6.15 6.02
C LYS A 192 -23.31 -4.88 5.26
N ASN A 193 -23.16 -4.88 3.94
CA ASN A 193 -23.36 -3.67 3.12
C ASN A 193 -24.85 -3.27 3.10
N SER A 194 -25.11 -1.96 3.16
CA SER A 194 -26.46 -1.38 3.10
C SER A 194 -27.15 -1.62 1.75
N GLY A 195 -26.38 -1.83 0.68
CA GLY A 195 -26.88 -2.27 -0.64
C GLY A 195 -27.13 -3.79 -0.76
N GLY A 196 -26.85 -4.56 0.30
CA GLY A 196 -27.11 -6.00 0.39
C GLY A 196 -28.25 -6.30 1.37
N PHE A 197 -28.01 -7.23 2.31
CA PHE A 197 -29.02 -7.63 3.32
C PHE A 197 -28.94 -6.83 4.64
N ALA A 198 -27.83 -6.11 4.89
CA ALA A 198 -27.62 -5.21 6.03
C ALA A 198 -28.00 -5.79 7.42
N ILE A 199 -27.65 -7.05 7.68
CA ILE A 199 -28.02 -7.75 8.93
C ILE A 199 -27.20 -7.24 10.13
N PHE A 200 -25.95 -6.82 9.89
CA PHE A 200 -25.03 -6.34 10.93
C PHE A 200 -24.48 -4.96 10.60
N LYS A 201 -24.35 -4.09 11.62
CA LYS A 201 -23.64 -2.81 11.50
C LYS A 201 -22.13 -3.03 11.39
N GLU A 202 -21.47 -2.19 10.58
CA GLU A 202 -20.03 -2.31 10.28
C GLU A 202 -19.14 -2.03 11.51
N CYS A 203 -19.55 -1.11 12.37
CA CYS A 203 -18.95 -0.85 13.68
C CYS A 203 -20.00 -0.26 14.64
N LYS A 204 -19.69 -0.28 15.93
CA LYS A 204 -20.44 0.42 16.97
C LYS A 204 -19.52 1.40 17.67
N GLU A 205 -20.02 2.63 17.84
CA GLU A 205 -19.30 3.71 18.49
C GLU A 205 -19.86 3.97 19.88
N PHE A 206 -18.97 4.26 20.82
CA PHE A 206 -19.28 4.61 22.20
C PHE A 206 -18.41 5.77 22.62
N PHE A 207 -18.97 6.66 23.44
CA PHE A 207 -18.20 7.76 24.02
C PHE A 207 -18.20 7.64 25.54
N ILE A 208 -17.01 7.64 26.13
CA ILE A 208 -16.80 7.60 27.57
C ILE A 208 -16.29 8.98 28.00
N ASN A 209 -17.12 9.74 28.72
CA ASN A 209 -16.72 11.03 29.28
C ASN A 209 -15.81 10.82 30.50
N PHE A 210 -14.76 11.63 30.60
CA PHE A 210 -13.93 11.71 31.80
C PHE A 210 -14.56 12.64 32.85
N PRO A 211 -14.24 12.45 34.14
CA PRO A 211 -14.62 13.41 35.17
C PRO A 211 -13.99 14.78 34.89
N ASN A 212 -14.72 15.84 35.24
CA ASN A 212 -14.25 17.21 35.08
C ASN A 212 -13.02 17.45 35.96
N SER A 213 -11.99 18.09 35.41
CA SER A 213 -10.78 18.48 36.15
C SER A 213 -10.68 20.00 36.17
N VAL A 214 -10.64 20.61 37.35
CA VAL A 214 -10.41 22.05 37.48
C VAL A 214 -8.90 22.27 37.60
N ILE A 215 -8.33 23.00 36.65
CA ILE A 215 -6.93 23.41 36.71
C ILE A 215 -6.89 24.86 37.17
N HIS A 216 -6.25 25.08 38.31
CA HIS A 216 -5.98 26.40 38.86
C HIS A 216 -4.76 26.99 38.17
N HIS A 217 -4.94 28.09 37.44
CA HIS A 217 -3.83 28.81 36.82
C HIS A 217 -3.32 29.88 37.78
N PHE A 218 -2.01 29.92 38.01
CA PHE A 218 -1.36 30.87 38.92
C PHE A 218 -0.39 31.79 38.17
N ASN A 219 -0.21 33.01 38.66
CA ASN A 219 0.86 33.90 38.20
C ASN A 219 2.23 33.49 38.79
N GLY A 220 3.31 34.14 38.35
CA GLY A 220 4.66 33.90 38.89
C GLY A 220 4.81 34.13 40.40
N SER A 221 3.87 34.87 41.01
CA SER A 221 3.77 35.14 42.45
C SER A 221 2.86 34.15 43.19
N LYS A 222 2.37 33.09 42.53
CA LYS A 222 1.45 32.07 43.06
C LYS A 222 0.04 32.57 43.42
N GLU A 223 -0.39 33.70 42.88
CA GLU A 223 -1.79 34.16 42.99
C GLU A 223 -2.63 33.54 41.87
N THR A 224 -3.86 33.13 42.18
CA THR A 224 -4.77 32.51 41.21
C THR A 224 -5.21 33.53 40.15
N LEU A 225 -4.92 33.24 38.89
CA LEU A 225 -5.35 34.01 37.72
C LEU A 225 -6.76 33.60 37.29
N ALA A 226 -6.98 32.30 37.09
CA ALA A 226 -8.27 31.76 36.65
C ALA A 226 -8.35 30.26 36.92
N ASP A 227 -9.56 29.78 37.19
CA ASP A 227 -9.87 28.36 37.30
C ASP A 227 -10.58 27.90 36.04
N ILE A 228 -9.93 27.03 35.26
CA ILE A 228 -10.49 26.55 34.00
C ILE A 228 -10.86 25.08 34.16
N THR A 229 -12.13 24.76 33.90
CA THR A 229 -12.62 23.38 33.93
C THR A 229 -12.29 22.69 32.63
N HIS A 230 -11.42 21.70 32.70
CA HIS A 230 -11.04 20.84 31.59
C HIS A 230 -11.97 19.63 31.53
N LYS A 231 -12.50 19.38 30.34
CA LYS A 231 -13.36 18.23 30.02
C LYS A 231 -12.66 17.38 28.98
N GLY A 232 -12.97 16.10 28.97
CA GLY A 232 -12.42 15.18 27.98
C GLY A 232 -13.24 13.91 27.89
N GLY A 233 -12.88 13.06 26.94
CA GLY A 233 -13.45 11.74 26.83
C GLY A 233 -12.77 10.93 25.75
N ILE A 234 -13.07 9.64 25.75
CA ILE A 234 -12.59 8.69 24.76
C ILE A 234 -13.76 8.29 23.86
N ALA A 235 -13.58 8.49 22.56
CA ALA A 235 -14.39 7.82 21.56
C ALA A 235 -13.80 6.43 21.30
N PHE A 236 -14.56 5.40 21.62
CA PHE A 236 -14.20 4.01 21.38
C PHE A 236 -15.06 3.44 20.26
N GLN A 237 -14.42 2.81 19.29
CA GLN A 237 -15.10 2.12 18.19
C GLN A 237 -14.72 0.64 18.22
N THR A 238 -15.71 -0.23 18.01
CA THR A 238 -15.44 -1.65 17.83
C THR A 238 -14.64 -1.88 16.55
N PRO A 239 -13.79 -2.93 16.47
CA PRO A 239 -13.08 -3.27 15.25
C PRO A 239 -14.01 -3.33 14.03
N LEU A 240 -13.57 -2.72 12.93
CA LEU A 240 -14.34 -2.69 11.69
C LEU A 240 -14.51 -4.12 11.16
N ALA A 241 -15.75 -4.54 10.90
CA ALA A 241 -16.05 -5.83 10.28
C ALA A 241 -15.74 -5.79 8.77
N SER A 242 -14.46 -5.61 8.41
CA SER A 242 -14.01 -5.54 7.03
C SER A 242 -13.22 -6.80 6.67
N PRO A 243 -13.79 -7.71 5.84
CA PRO A 243 -13.06 -8.88 5.34
C PRO A 243 -11.77 -8.50 4.62
N ALA A 244 -11.79 -7.39 3.90
CA ALA A 244 -10.61 -6.87 3.21
C ALA A 244 -9.49 -6.51 4.19
N LEU A 245 -9.77 -5.71 5.22
CA LEU A 245 -8.76 -5.31 6.22
C LEU A 245 -8.27 -6.49 7.07
N MET A 246 -9.16 -7.45 7.36
CA MET A 246 -8.77 -8.69 8.03
C MET A 246 -7.82 -9.51 7.14
N GLY A 247 -8.09 -9.59 5.83
CA GLY A 247 -7.20 -10.21 4.85
C GLY A 247 -5.84 -9.51 4.78
N VAL A 248 -5.81 -8.16 4.75
CA VAL A 248 -4.56 -7.38 4.81
C VAL A 248 -3.76 -7.72 6.05
N GLY A 249 -4.39 -7.69 7.23
CA GLY A 249 -3.73 -7.99 8.50
C GLY A 249 -3.18 -9.42 8.55
N TYR A 250 -3.90 -10.38 7.95
CA TYR A 250 -3.42 -11.76 7.83
C TYR A 250 -2.17 -11.86 6.94
N ILE A 251 -2.14 -11.17 5.79
CA ILE A 251 -1.02 -11.20 4.84
C ILE A 251 0.23 -10.54 5.43
N ILE A 252 0.10 -9.34 6.01
CA ILE A 252 1.24 -8.61 6.58
C ILE A 252 1.67 -9.25 7.91
N GLY A 253 0.76 -9.95 8.60
CA GLY A 253 1.03 -10.71 9.80
C GLY A 253 0.94 -9.88 11.09
N PRO A 254 1.04 -10.55 12.27
CA PRO A 254 0.72 -9.95 13.55
C PRO A 254 1.68 -8.83 13.95
N LYS A 255 2.99 -8.96 13.63
CA LYS A 255 3.99 -7.96 14.02
C LYS A 255 3.67 -6.57 13.47
N TYR A 256 3.46 -6.47 12.16
CA TYR A 256 3.17 -5.20 11.51
C TYR A 256 1.73 -4.74 11.76
N SER A 257 0.78 -5.69 11.87
CA SER A 257 -0.59 -5.37 12.29
C SER A 257 -0.65 -4.74 13.67
N CYS A 258 0.15 -5.22 14.63
CA CYS A 258 0.26 -4.63 15.96
C CYS A 258 0.87 -3.23 15.94
N ILE A 259 1.84 -2.96 15.04
CA ILE A 259 2.40 -1.62 14.87
C ILE A 259 1.32 -0.65 14.36
N ASN A 260 0.55 -1.06 13.35
CA ASN A 260 -0.55 -0.26 12.82
C ASN A 260 -1.66 -0.04 13.89
N PHE A 261 -1.99 -1.10 14.64
CA PHE A 261 -2.94 -1.04 15.75
C PHE A 261 -2.47 -0.09 16.85
N ALA A 262 -1.17 -0.11 17.21
CA ALA A 262 -0.60 0.80 18.19
C ALA A 262 -0.75 2.27 17.76
N GLY A 263 -0.61 2.58 16.47
CA GLY A 263 -0.89 3.91 15.93
C GLY A 263 -2.35 4.33 16.15
N GLY A 264 -3.30 3.42 15.90
CA GLY A 264 -4.72 3.64 16.19
C GLY A 264 -4.98 3.86 17.69
N VAL A 265 -4.38 3.05 18.55
CA VAL A 265 -4.48 3.19 20.02
C VAL A 265 -3.93 4.54 20.49
N LEU A 266 -2.77 4.96 19.98
CA LEU A 266 -2.20 6.28 20.31
C LEU A 266 -3.09 7.42 19.83
N ALA A 267 -3.62 7.34 18.61
CA ALA A 267 -4.53 8.35 18.10
C ALA A 267 -5.81 8.45 18.95
N TRP A 268 -6.51 7.33 19.16
CA TRP A 268 -7.83 7.31 19.77
C TRP A 268 -7.84 7.36 21.30
N LEU A 269 -6.85 6.76 21.97
CA LEU A 269 -6.81 6.71 23.44
C LEU A 269 -5.89 7.76 24.07
N VAL A 270 -4.98 8.38 23.29
CA VAL A 270 -4.02 9.35 23.83
C VAL A 270 -4.20 10.71 23.19
N PHE A 271 -4.00 10.84 21.87
CA PHE A 271 -3.95 12.16 21.23
C PHE A 271 -5.31 12.85 21.14
N ILE A 272 -6.39 12.14 20.83
CA ILE A 272 -7.73 12.75 20.81
C ILE A 272 -8.15 13.22 22.22
N PRO A 273 -8.11 12.38 23.28
CA PRO A 273 -8.47 12.83 24.61
C PRO A 273 -7.57 13.97 25.11
N LEU A 274 -6.26 13.92 24.79
CA LEU A 274 -5.33 15.00 25.12
C LEU A 274 -5.70 16.30 24.38
N ALA A 275 -6.05 16.24 23.10
CA ALA A 275 -6.46 17.41 22.33
C ALA A 275 -7.75 18.04 22.86
N LEU A 276 -8.73 17.21 23.26
CA LEU A 276 -9.96 17.67 23.88
C LEU A 276 -9.71 18.27 25.27
N PHE A 277 -8.84 17.63 26.05
CA PHE A 277 -8.47 18.10 27.38
C PHE A 277 -7.74 19.44 27.33
N LEU A 278 -6.72 19.59 26.47
CA LEU A 278 -5.93 20.82 26.33
C LEU A 278 -6.71 22.00 25.75
N ASN A 279 -7.90 21.79 25.20
CA ASN A 279 -8.75 22.83 24.66
C ASN A 279 -10.14 22.84 25.34
N PRO A 280 -10.23 23.36 26.57
CA PRO A 280 -11.46 23.30 27.38
C PRO A 280 -12.65 24.04 26.74
N ASN A 281 -12.40 25.03 25.89
CA ASN A 281 -13.43 25.81 25.20
C ASN A 281 -13.84 25.21 23.85
N PHE A 282 -13.30 24.05 23.47
CA PHE A 282 -13.49 23.47 22.14
C PHE A 282 -14.96 23.17 21.82
N TYR A 283 -15.73 22.67 22.80
CA TYR A 283 -17.16 22.43 22.64
C TYR A 283 -17.93 23.73 22.36
N ASP A 284 -17.67 24.78 23.15
CA ASP A 284 -18.36 26.06 23.03
C ASP A 284 -18.04 26.74 21.68
N GLN A 285 -16.81 26.60 21.20
CA GLN A 285 -16.40 27.08 19.87
C GLN A 285 -17.13 26.36 18.74
N LEU A 286 -17.39 25.05 18.87
CA LEU A 286 -18.10 24.28 17.84
C LEU A 286 -19.60 24.58 17.82
N VAL A 287 -20.20 24.82 18.99
CA VAL A 287 -21.64 25.13 19.12
C VAL A 287 -21.93 26.61 18.86
N ALA A 288 -20.92 27.48 18.80
CA ALA A 288 -21.06 28.91 18.50
C ALA A 288 -21.80 29.19 17.16
N GLY A 289 -21.78 28.24 16.22
CA GLY A 289 -22.55 28.29 14.97
C GLY A 289 -24.03 27.90 15.10
N GLY A 290 -24.54 27.63 16.31
CA GLY A 290 -25.94 27.30 16.59
C GLY A 290 -26.34 25.85 16.36
N MET A 291 -25.40 24.97 16.00
CA MET A 291 -25.67 23.53 15.82
C MET A 291 -25.34 22.74 17.09
N SER A 292 -26.20 21.79 17.45
CA SER A 292 -25.89 20.81 18.49
C SER A 292 -24.81 19.85 17.98
N VAL A 293 -23.74 19.68 18.76
CA VAL A 293 -22.59 18.84 18.40
C VAL A 293 -22.56 17.65 19.35
N SER A 294 -22.60 16.43 18.81
CA SER A 294 -22.43 15.21 19.60
C SER A 294 -20.98 15.07 20.09
N ASN A 295 -20.77 14.39 21.22
CA ASN A 295 -19.43 14.07 21.71
C ASN A 295 -18.61 13.23 20.71
N SER A 296 -19.29 12.38 19.91
CA SER A 296 -18.66 11.63 18.81
C SER A 296 -18.11 12.57 17.74
N ASP A 297 -18.88 13.59 17.38
CA ASP A 297 -18.54 14.52 16.31
C ASP A 297 -17.40 15.44 16.76
N MET A 298 -17.43 15.88 18.02
CA MET A 298 -16.32 16.61 18.64
C MET A 298 -15.01 15.82 18.59
N ALA A 299 -15.04 14.54 18.96
CA ALA A 299 -13.87 13.67 18.88
C ALA A 299 -13.39 13.46 17.44
N TYR A 300 -14.32 13.30 16.50
CA TYR A 300 -14.01 13.19 15.07
C TYR A 300 -13.38 14.48 14.52
N THR A 301 -13.87 15.65 14.91
CA THR A 301 -13.29 16.95 14.53
C THR A 301 -11.88 17.11 15.08
N ALA A 302 -11.64 16.74 16.34
CA ALA A 302 -10.30 16.74 16.93
C ALA A 302 -9.36 15.76 16.21
N TRP A 303 -9.84 14.56 15.89
CA TRP A 303 -9.09 13.60 15.08
C TRP A 303 -8.73 14.17 13.71
N TYR A 304 -9.72 14.67 12.96
CA TYR A 304 -9.55 15.08 11.58
C TYR A 304 -8.63 16.30 11.43
N ASN A 305 -8.76 17.29 12.31
CA ASN A 305 -8.05 18.58 12.17
C ASN A 305 -6.77 18.69 13.01
N LEU A 306 -6.63 17.92 14.09
CA LEU A 306 -5.46 18.03 14.97
C LEU A 306 -4.61 16.76 14.89
N VAL A 307 -5.19 15.59 15.15
CA VAL A 307 -4.43 14.34 15.25
C VAL A 307 -3.97 13.84 13.88
N ARG A 308 -4.84 13.89 12.86
CA ARG A 308 -4.53 13.41 11.52
C ARG A 308 -3.39 14.21 10.86
N PRO A 309 -3.32 15.55 10.90
CA PRO A 309 -2.15 16.29 10.41
C PRO A 309 -0.86 15.97 11.15
N MET A 310 -0.90 15.74 12.48
CA MET A 310 0.27 15.28 13.22
C MET A 310 0.76 13.91 12.73
N ALA A 311 -0.15 12.97 12.47
CA ALA A 311 0.19 11.67 11.91
C ALA A 311 0.79 11.79 10.50
N VAL A 312 0.24 12.67 9.64
CA VAL A 312 0.80 12.96 8.30
C VAL A 312 2.22 13.52 8.43
N GLY A 313 2.47 14.43 9.37
CA GLY A 313 3.81 14.95 9.66
C GLY A 313 4.80 13.85 10.07
N ALA A 314 4.39 12.94 10.96
CA ALA A 314 5.20 11.79 11.36
C ALA A 314 5.51 10.86 10.17
N MET A 315 4.54 10.61 9.29
CA MET A 315 4.73 9.83 8.06
C MET A 315 5.75 10.48 7.12
N LEU A 316 5.68 11.80 6.93
CA LEU A 316 6.63 12.56 6.10
C LEU A 316 8.06 12.51 6.68
N VAL A 317 8.21 12.69 7.99
CA VAL A 317 9.54 12.60 8.63
C VAL A 317 10.10 11.19 8.50
N SER A 318 9.27 10.16 8.69
CA SER A 318 9.70 8.76 8.56
C SER A 318 10.11 8.44 7.12
N SER A 319 9.38 8.90 6.11
CA SER A 319 9.70 8.60 4.71
C SER A 319 11.01 9.27 4.28
N LEU A 320 11.25 10.51 4.71
CA LEU A 320 12.52 11.21 4.50
C LEU A 320 13.68 10.52 5.23
N TYR A 321 13.46 10.07 6.46
CA TYR A 321 14.45 9.31 7.22
C TYR A 321 14.83 8.00 6.52
N THR A 322 13.85 7.24 6.01
CA THR A 322 14.10 6.02 5.24
C THR A 322 14.88 6.32 3.96
N LEU A 323 14.51 7.37 3.22
CA LEU A 323 15.21 7.77 1.99
C LEU A 323 16.67 8.18 2.29
N TRP A 324 16.89 8.89 3.40
CA TRP A 324 18.23 9.23 3.88
C TRP A 324 19.06 7.98 4.24
N GLY A 325 18.45 6.98 4.86
CA GLY A 325 19.11 5.69 5.16
C GLY A 325 19.55 4.94 3.89
N LEU A 326 18.77 5.05 2.81
CA LEU A 326 19.03 4.36 1.54
C LEU A 326 19.97 5.13 0.60
N LYS A 327 20.42 6.33 0.97
CA LYS A 327 21.21 7.23 0.10
C LYS A 327 22.45 6.57 -0.51
N ASN A 328 23.15 5.72 0.25
CA ASN A 328 24.36 5.04 -0.23
C ASN A 328 24.04 3.95 -1.26
N SER A 329 22.93 3.22 -1.07
CA SER A 329 22.47 2.21 -2.04
C SER A 329 21.95 2.87 -3.31
N LEU A 330 21.22 3.98 -3.20
CA LEU A 330 20.81 4.79 -4.34
C LEU A 330 22.00 5.38 -5.08
N ALA A 331 22.97 5.96 -4.39
CA ALA A 331 24.18 6.53 -5.01
C ALA A 331 25.00 5.46 -5.75
N ARG A 332 25.14 4.25 -5.18
CA ARG A 332 25.75 3.10 -5.87
C ARG A 332 24.94 2.71 -7.10
N ALA A 333 23.61 2.68 -7.00
CA ALA A 333 22.71 2.39 -8.11
C ALA A 333 22.92 3.33 -9.29
N PHE A 334 22.91 4.64 -9.04
CA PHE A 334 23.15 5.67 -10.06
C PHE A 334 24.58 5.62 -10.63
N LYS A 335 25.61 5.44 -9.79
CA LYS A 335 27.00 5.33 -10.26
C LYS A 335 27.20 4.11 -11.17
N GLY A 336 26.52 2.99 -10.89
CA GLY A 336 26.56 1.78 -11.72
C GLY A 336 26.04 1.99 -13.14
N ILE A 337 25.01 2.83 -13.32
CA ILE A 337 24.42 3.14 -14.64
C ILE A 337 25.45 3.82 -15.55
N PHE A 338 26.21 4.78 -15.03
CA PHE A 338 27.20 5.52 -15.82
C PHE A 338 28.54 4.78 -15.96
N SER A 339 28.88 3.89 -15.02
CA SER A 339 30.17 3.20 -15.01
C SER A 339 30.24 1.95 -15.89
N LYS A 340 29.12 1.29 -16.19
CA LYS A 340 29.09 0.04 -16.99
C LYS A 340 28.78 0.26 -18.48
N HIS A 341 29.07 1.45 -19.02
CA HIS A 341 28.86 1.76 -20.45
C HIS A 341 29.85 1.02 -21.39
N GLU A 342 30.87 0.37 -20.84
CA GLU A 342 31.79 -0.50 -21.57
C GLU A 342 31.72 -1.90 -20.94
N LEU A 343 31.37 -2.92 -21.75
CA LEU A 343 31.43 -4.38 -21.52
C LEU A 343 30.13 -5.09 -21.96
N ASN A 344 29.71 -4.87 -23.20
CA ASN A 344 28.79 -5.77 -23.92
C ASN A 344 29.48 -6.46 -25.11
N ALA A 345 30.79 -6.71 -24.99
CA ALA A 345 31.57 -7.49 -25.96
C ALA A 345 32.04 -8.79 -25.29
N GLY A 346 31.12 -9.75 -25.06
CA GLY A 346 31.55 -11.12 -24.72
C GLY A 346 30.66 -11.95 -23.79
N VAL A 347 29.54 -11.45 -23.27
CA VAL A 347 28.67 -12.29 -22.42
C VAL A 347 27.82 -13.21 -23.32
N PRO A 348 27.84 -14.54 -23.11
CA PRO A 348 27.02 -15.47 -23.87
C PRO A 348 25.53 -15.13 -23.75
N ASN A 349 24.79 -15.36 -24.82
CA ASN A 349 23.37 -15.02 -25.00
C ASN A 349 22.46 -15.84 -24.06
N ASN A 350 22.54 -15.59 -22.75
CA ASN A 350 21.75 -16.26 -21.72
C ASN A 350 20.36 -15.61 -21.63
N ARG A 351 19.30 -16.42 -21.60
CA ARG A 351 17.91 -15.93 -21.48
C ARG A 351 17.67 -15.10 -20.20
N LEU A 352 18.48 -15.31 -19.16
CA LEU A 352 18.36 -14.64 -17.85
C LEU A 352 18.82 -13.16 -17.87
N GLU A 353 19.67 -12.78 -18.83
CA GLU A 353 20.30 -11.45 -18.89
C GLU A 353 19.91 -10.65 -20.15
N LYS A 354 18.74 -10.91 -20.73
CA LYS A 354 18.21 -10.12 -21.85
C LYS A 354 17.53 -8.85 -21.33
N ASP A 355 18.25 -7.74 -21.40
CA ASP A 355 17.71 -6.40 -21.13
C ASP A 355 17.33 -5.65 -22.42
N LEU A 356 16.43 -4.67 -22.28
CA LEU A 356 16.12 -3.71 -23.33
C LEU A 356 17.37 -2.89 -23.68
N ASN A 357 17.51 -2.52 -24.95
CA ASN A 357 18.63 -1.69 -25.39
C ASN A 357 18.55 -0.31 -24.72
N LEU A 358 19.52 -0.02 -23.85
CA LEU A 358 19.58 1.21 -23.06
C LEU A 358 19.48 2.48 -23.91
N LYS A 359 20.01 2.49 -25.14
CA LYS A 359 19.89 3.66 -26.03
C LYS A 359 18.43 4.00 -26.34
N TRP A 360 17.63 2.98 -26.65
CA TRP A 360 16.20 3.15 -26.92
C TRP A 360 15.42 3.52 -25.65
N VAL A 361 15.83 2.99 -24.50
CA VAL A 361 15.25 3.37 -23.20
C VAL A 361 15.47 4.86 -22.92
N PHE A 362 16.70 5.36 -23.06
CA PHE A 362 17.02 6.78 -22.86
C PHE A 362 16.29 7.69 -23.84
N ILE A 363 16.28 7.35 -25.14
CA ILE A 363 15.57 8.14 -26.16
C ILE A 363 14.07 8.20 -25.83
N SER A 364 13.46 7.06 -25.49
CA SER A 364 12.03 7.00 -25.17
C SER A 364 11.71 7.80 -23.90
N ALA A 365 12.59 7.78 -22.90
CA ALA A 365 12.41 8.55 -21.67
C ALA A 365 12.46 10.06 -21.94
N ILE A 366 13.40 10.51 -22.79
CA ILE A 366 13.52 11.93 -23.17
C ILE A 366 12.32 12.39 -24.00
N ILE A 367 11.76 11.52 -24.85
CA ILE A 367 10.57 11.87 -25.66
C ILE A 367 9.29 11.97 -24.80
N LEU A 368 9.21 11.20 -23.72
CA LEU A 368 8.05 11.14 -22.83
C LEU A 368 8.01 12.28 -21.79
N ILE A 369 9.17 12.88 -21.47
CA ILE A 369 9.32 14.03 -20.57
C ILE A 369 9.19 15.32 -21.40
#